data_AF-A0AA50YJM9-F1
#
_entry.id   AF-A0AA50YJM9-F1
#
_cell.length_a   1.000
_cell.length_b   1.000
_cell.length_c   1.000
_cell.angle_alpha   90.00
_cell.angle_beta   90.00
_cell.angle_gamma   90.00
#
_symmetry.space_group_name_H-M   'P 1'
#
loop_
_entity.id
_entity.type
_entity.pdbx_description
1 polymer ?
#
loop_
_entity_poly.entity_id
_entity_poly.type
_entity_poly.pdbx_seq_one_letter_code
_entity_poly.pdbx_strand_id
1 'polypeptide(L)'
;CVSDVPLESDEGYFSTYAHFGIHYDMLSDKVRTESYRDAILRNTETFKDKTVLDLGCGTGILSMFSAKAGAKKVYALDQSEVIYHAMDIIRENNLD
;
A
#
# COMPACT_ATOMS: atom_id res chain seq x y z
N CYS A 1 -6.16 22.49 -11.83
CA CYS A 1 -5.78 21.06 -11.74
C CYS A 1 -4.88 20.89 -10.52
N VAL A 2 -4.65 19.67 -10.02
CA VAL A 2 -3.77 19.47 -8.84
C VAL A 2 -2.30 19.89 -9.09
N SER A 3 -1.95 20.26 -10.33
CA SER A 3 -0.62 20.75 -10.71
C SER A 3 -0.20 22.06 -10.04
N ASP A 4 -1.15 22.81 -9.48
CA ASP A 4 -0.89 24.15 -8.92
C ASP A 4 -0.74 24.11 -7.39
N VAL A 5 -0.76 22.92 -6.78
CA VAL A 5 -0.57 22.73 -5.34
C VAL A 5 0.94 22.75 -5.04
N PRO A 6 1.43 23.61 -4.13
CA PRO A 6 2.85 23.68 -3.79
C PRO A 6 3.35 22.38 -3.15
N LEU A 7 4.35 21.72 -3.75
CA LEU A 7 4.92 20.47 -3.22
C LEU A 7 5.57 20.64 -1.84
N GLU A 8 6.09 21.82 -1.53
CA GLU A 8 6.75 22.14 -0.26
C GLU A 8 5.80 22.05 0.95
N SER A 9 4.48 22.19 0.76
CA SER A 9 3.53 22.00 1.87
C SER A 9 3.38 20.54 2.30
N ASP A 10 3.74 19.61 1.42
CA ASP A 10 3.45 18.18 1.59
C ASP A 10 4.70 17.38 2.02
N GLU A 11 5.91 17.94 1.91
CA GLU A 11 7.16 17.29 2.37
C GLU A 11 7.10 16.90 3.85
N GLY A 12 6.59 17.81 4.70
CA GLY A 12 6.37 17.54 6.12
C GLY A 12 5.42 16.36 6.35
N TYR A 13 4.36 16.25 5.55
CA TYR A 13 3.42 15.14 5.62
C TYR A 13 4.08 13.82 5.21
N PHE A 14 4.75 13.76 4.06
CA PHE A 14 5.37 12.53 3.57
C PHE A 14 6.54 12.05 4.45
N SER A 15 7.30 12.97 5.03
CA SER A 15 8.39 12.62 5.97
C SER A 15 7.87 11.92 7.22
N THR A 16 6.66 12.24 7.71
CA THR A 16 6.07 11.51 8.85
C THR A 16 5.77 10.05 8.48
N TYR A 17 5.26 9.80 7.27
CA TYR A 17 5.02 8.45 6.76
C TYR A 17 6.31 7.70 6.40
N ALA A 18 7.45 8.37 6.26
CA ALA A 18 8.73 7.66 6.18
C ALA A 18 9.11 6.99 7.52
N HIS A 19 8.49 7.38 8.64
CA HIS A 19 8.80 6.82 9.95
C HIS A 19 8.03 5.51 10.21
N PHE A 20 8.78 4.46 10.53
CA PHE A 20 8.26 3.14 10.91
C PHE A 20 7.14 3.16 11.98
N GLY A 21 7.16 4.11 12.93
CA GLY A 21 6.17 4.17 14.02
C GLY A 21 4.73 4.31 13.52
N ILE A 22 4.50 5.15 12.51
CA ILE A 22 3.14 5.37 11.98
C ILE A 22 2.64 4.11 11.25
N HIS A 23 3.49 3.43 10.49
CA HIS A 23 3.11 2.17 9.84
C HIS A 23 2.85 1.05 10.84
N TYR A 24 3.61 1.00 11.94
CA TYR A 24 3.35 0.06 13.02
C TYR A 24 2.00 0.29 13.68
N ASP A 25 1.64 1.54 13.97
CA ASP A 25 0.34 1.89 14.55
C ASP A 25 -0.81 1.54 13.59
N MET A 26 -0.66 1.87 12.30
CA MET A 26 -1.64 1.54 11.27
C MET A 26 -1.83 0.02 11.11
N LEU A 27 -0.76 -0.77 11.13
CA LEU A 27 -0.83 -2.23 11.03
C LEU A 27 -1.37 -2.88 12.31
N SER A 28 -1.10 -2.28 13.47
CA SER A 28 -1.59 -2.73 14.77
C SER A 28 -3.09 -2.48 14.95
N ASP A 29 -3.66 -1.49 14.25
CA ASP A 29 -5.10 -1.33 14.11
C ASP A 29 -5.69 -2.49 13.30
N LYS A 30 -6.22 -3.47 14.05
CA LYS A 30 -6.87 -4.66 13.50
C LYS A 30 -8.14 -4.31 12.75
N VAL A 31 -8.98 -3.43 13.27
CA VAL A 31 -10.27 -3.11 12.63
C VAL A 31 -10.01 -2.54 11.25
N ARG A 32 -9.08 -1.59 11.14
CA ARG A 32 -8.65 -1.01 9.87
C ARG A 32 -8.09 -2.08 8.93
N THR A 33 -7.08 -2.81 9.36
CA THR A 33 -6.32 -3.75 8.50
C THR A 33 -7.18 -4.93 8.03
N GLU A 34 -7.99 -5.50 8.93
CA GLU A 34 -8.87 -6.63 8.60
C GLU A 34 -10.06 -6.20 7.75
N SER A 35 -10.57 -4.99 7.92
CA SER A 35 -11.65 -4.48 7.06
C SER A 35 -11.20 -4.36 5.61
N TYR A 36 -9.99 -3.84 5.36
CA TYR A 36 -9.42 -3.81 4.01
C TYR A 36 -9.13 -5.21 3.46
N ARG A 37 -8.51 -6.08 4.28
CA ARG A 37 -8.26 -7.48 3.91
C ARG A 37 -9.55 -8.16 3.46
N ASP A 38 -10.60 -8.06 4.26
CA ASP A 38 -11.86 -8.73 4.02
C ASP A 38 -12.60 -8.14 2.82
N ALA A 39 -12.56 -6.82 2.63
CA ALA A 39 -13.12 -6.17 1.45
C ALA A 39 -12.47 -6.68 0.15
N ILE A 40 -11.15 -6.91 0.15
CA ILE A 40 -10.41 -7.42 -1.01
C ILE A 40 -10.64 -8.93 -1.18
N LEU A 41 -10.35 -9.72 -0.14
CA LEU A 41 -10.35 -11.19 -0.23
C LEU A 41 -11.75 -11.80 -0.32
N ARG A 42 -12.82 -11.10 0.09
CA ARG A 42 -14.20 -11.57 -0.11
C ARG A 42 -14.77 -11.21 -1.48
N ASN A 43 -14.04 -10.42 -2.27
CA ASN A 43 -14.46 -9.96 -3.60
C ASN A 43 -13.41 -10.33 -4.66
N THR A 44 -12.83 -11.53 -4.58
CA THR A 44 -11.73 -11.97 -5.47
C THR A 44 -12.04 -11.83 -6.95
N GLU A 45 -13.30 -12.04 -7.37
CA GLU A 45 -13.71 -11.89 -8.77
C GLU A 45 -13.47 -10.47 -9.33
N THR A 46 -13.46 -9.45 -8.47
CA THR A 46 -13.15 -8.06 -8.84
C THR A 46 -11.65 -7.86 -9.09
N PHE A 47 -10.79 -8.65 -8.44
CA PHE A 47 -9.33 -8.52 -8.49
C PHE A 47 -8.68 -9.53 -9.43
N LYS A 48 -9.27 -10.71 -9.59
CA LYS A 48 -8.70 -11.82 -10.34
C LYS A 48 -8.40 -11.43 -11.78
N ASP A 49 -7.17 -11.72 -12.20
CA ASP A 49 -6.61 -11.42 -13.52
C ASP A 49 -6.61 -9.91 -13.88
N LYS A 50 -6.85 -9.02 -12.92
CA LYS A 50 -6.85 -7.55 -13.11
C LYS A 50 -5.50 -6.93 -12.81
N THR A 51 -5.34 -5.71 -13.31
CA THR A 51 -4.25 -4.82 -12.91
C THR A 51 -4.78 -3.87 -11.84
N VAL A 52 -4.07 -3.78 -10.71
CA VAL A 52 -4.45 -2.98 -9.53
C VAL A 52 -3.42 -1.88 -9.31
N LEU A 53 -3.88 -0.73 -8.82
CA LEU A 53 -3.03 0.39 -8.39
C LEU A 53 -3.27 0.66 -6.90
N ASP A 54 -2.21 0.55 -6.10
CA ASP A 54 -2.19 0.86 -4.67
C ASP A 54 -1.46 2.20 -4.47
N LEU A 55 -2.23 3.24 -4.14
CA LEU A 55 -1.74 4.62 -3.99
C LEU A 55 -1.47 4.93 -2.51
N GLY A 56 -0.22 5.24 -2.17
CA GLY A 56 0.21 5.36 -0.78
C GLY A 56 0.31 3.98 -0.13
N CYS A 57 1.03 3.06 -0.78
CA CYS A 57 1.02 1.65 -0.39
C CYS A 57 1.66 1.41 1.00
N GLY A 58 2.42 2.37 1.53
CA GLY A 58 3.16 2.22 2.78
C GLY A 58 4.04 0.98 2.71
N THR A 59 3.87 0.06 3.66
CA THR A 59 4.58 -1.22 3.71
C THR A 59 4.12 -2.28 2.70
N GLY A 60 3.15 -1.96 1.84
CA GLY A 60 2.67 -2.85 0.77
C GLY A 60 1.63 -3.90 1.20
N ILE A 61 1.06 -3.78 2.41
CA ILE A 61 0.11 -4.79 2.93
C ILE A 61 -1.14 -4.94 2.06
N LEU A 62 -1.68 -3.84 1.53
CA LEU A 62 -2.88 -3.87 0.68
C LEU A 62 -2.54 -4.46 -0.70
N SER A 63 -1.38 -4.09 -1.25
CA SER A 63 -0.84 -4.71 -2.46
C SER A 63 -0.73 -6.24 -2.33
N MET A 64 -0.24 -6.75 -1.19
CA MET A 64 -0.19 -8.19 -0.94
C MET A 64 -1.57 -8.83 -0.85
N PHE A 65 -2.58 -8.16 -0.27
CA PHE A 65 -3.95 -8.67 -0.29
C PHE A 65 -4.52 -8.72 -1.70
N SER A 66 -4.27 -7.70 -2.53
CA SER A 66 -4.68 -7.71 -3.93
C SER A 66 -4.01 -8.84 -4.73
N ALA A 67 -2.71 -9.08 -4.51
CA ALA A 67 -2.00 -10.21 -5.11
C ALA A 67 -2.61 -11.55 -4.68
N LYS A 68 -2.89 -11.73 -3.38
CA LYS A 68 -3.57 -12.93 -2.84
C LYS A 68 -4.99 -13.12 -3.37
N ALA A 69 -5.68 -12.03 -3.71
CA ALA A 69 -7.00 -12.08 -4.36
C ALA A 69 -6.93 -12.49 -5.85
N GLY A 70 -5.74 -12.71 -6.39
CA GLY A 70 -5.52 -13.16 -7.76
C GLY A 70 -5.27 -12.03 -8.76
N ALA A 71 -4.91 -10.82 -8.31
CA ALA A 71 -4.50 -9.76 -9.21
C ALA A 71 -3.34 -10.22 -10.10
N LYS A 72 -3.44 -9.95 -11.40
CA LYS A 72 -2.38 -10.28 -12.38
C LYS A 72 -1.14 -9.43 -12.15
N LYS A 73 -1.35 -8.16 -11.80
CA LYS A 73 -0.28 -7.20 -11.53
C LYS A 73 -0.77 -6.14 -10.57
N VAL A 74 0.06 -5.78 -9.60
CA VAL A 74 -0.20 -4.66 -8.68
C VAL A 74 0.90 -3.63 -8.86
N TYR A 75 0.53 -2.39 -9.15
CA TYR A 75 1.43 -1.25 -9.09
C TYR A 75 1.26 -0.58 -7.73
N ALA A 76 2.29 -0.66 -6.90
CA ALA A 76 2.32 -0.02 -5.59
C ALA A 76 3.15 1.26 -5.70
N LEU A 77 2.55 2.40 -5.35
CA LEU A 77 3.20 3.71 -5.37
C LEU A 77 3.20 4.29 -3.97
N ASP A 78 4.34 4.78 -3.52
CA ASP A 78 4.46 5.59 -2.31
C ASP A 78 5.52 6.67 -2.54
N GLN A 79 5.23 7.88 -2.05
CA GLN A 79 6.11 9.03 -2.20
C GLN A 79 7.19 9.08 -1.11
N SER A 80 7.01 8.33 -0.02
CA SER A 80 7.94 8.29 1.10
C SER A 80 8.95 7.15 0.98
N GLU A 81 10.07 7.29 1.70
CA GLU A 81 11.17 6.30 1.71
C GLU A 81 10.75 4.91 2.21
N VAL A 82 9.55 4.76 2.80
CA VAL A 82 9.00 3.45 3.17
C VAL A 82 8.87 2.51 1.98
N ILE A 83 8.80 3.04 0.76
CA ILE A 83 8.70 2.24 -0.47
C ILE A 83 9.84 1.23 -0.60
N TYR A 84 11.05 1.55 -0.14
CA TYR A 84 12.18 0.63 -0.19
C TYR A 84 11.98 -0.57 0.74
N HIS A 85 11.42 -0.34 1.94
CA HIS A 85 11.03 -1.42 2.84
C HIS A 85 9.88 -2.24 2.27
N ALA A 86 8.91 -1.60 1.61
CA ALA A 86 7.83 -2.32 0.93
C ALA A 86 8.37 -3.26 -0.15
N MET A 87 9.34 -2.81 -0.95
CA MET A 87 9.99 -3.66 -1.96
C MET A 87 10.64 -4.89 -1.34
N ASP A 88 11.34 -4.74 -0.21
CA ASP A 88 11.96 -5.87 0.49
C ASP A 88 10.91 -6.84 1.06
N ILE A 89 9.85 -6.32 1.68
CA ILE A 89 8.72 -7.13 2.18
C ILE A 89 8.09 -7.94 1.04
N ILE A 90 7.86 -7.33 -0.13
CA ILE A 90 7.28 -8.01 -1.29
C ILE A 90 8.18 -9.13 -1.79
N ARG A 91 9.50 -8.89 -1.89
CA ARG A 91 10.49 -9.91 -2.27
C ARG A 91 10.53 -11.07 -1.28
N GLU A 92 10.56 -10.79 0.01
CA GLU A 92 10.55 -11.82 1.06
C GLU A 92 9.28 -12.69 1.02
N ASN A 93 8.17 -12.14 0.53
CA ASN A 93 6.92 -12.87 0.33
C ASN A 93 6.79 -13.53 -1.06
N ASN A 94 7.81 -13.44 -1.92
CA ASN A 94 7.84 -13.98 -3.29
C ASN A 94 6.69 -13.46 -4.17
N LEU A 95 6.48 -12.14 -4.13
CA LEU A 95 5.39 -11.45 -4.85
C LEU A 95 5.92 -10.40 -5.85
N ASP A 96 7.18 -10.49 -6.28
CA ASP A 96 7.81 -9.56 -7.22
C ASP A 96 7.51 -9.85 -8.71
#